data_AF-A0A9P6X862-F1
#
_entry.id   AF-A0A9P6X862-F1
#
_cell.length_a   1.000
_cell.length_b   1.000
_cell.length_c   1.000
_cell.angle_alpha   90.00
_cell.angle_beta   90.00
_cell.angle_gamma   90.00
#
_symmetry.space_group_name_H-M   'P 1'
#
loop_
_entity.id
_entity.type
_entity.pdbx_description
1 polymer ?
#
loop_
_entity_poly.entity_id
_entity_poly.type
_entity_poly.pdbx_seq_one_letter_code
_entity_poly.pdbx_strand_id
1 'polypeptide(L)'
;MIEHVFTLSDSILRALAMCQSGIDGVTSNPALGPNKYVAKVLCGTLAGCGGGLWIDTFRLTHSNWSFSTPRLLHAASIDMKTSFTSTLFYVAATSPEFCHWLGLPVLEPKVAQAWSAVLMSSGFAYKSYVKRWERRIKDLKEQKEKASEKKSE
;
A
#
# COMPACT_ATOMS: atom_id res chain seq x y z
N MET A 1 -0.61 12.12 18.39
CA MET A 1 0.80 11.63 18.36
C MET A 1 0.83 10.11 18.23
N ILE A 2 0.13 9.37 19.10
CA ILE A 2 0.07 7.90 19.12
C ILE A 2 -0.34 7.29 17.75
N GLU A 3 -1.37 7.82 17.11
CA GLU A 3 -1.83 7.33 15.79
C GLU A 3 -0.76 7.40 14.69
N HIS A 4 0.07 8.45 14.70
CA HIS A 4 1.14 8.62 13.72
C HIS A 4 2.28 7.64 13.94
N VAL A 5 2.60 7.35 15.20
CA VAL A 5 3.60 6.34 15.56
C VAL A 5 3.11 4.94 15.16
N PHE A 6 1.86 4.58 15.45
CA PHE A 6 1.30 3.30 15.01
C PHE A 6 1.24 3.18 13.48
N THR A 7 0.88 4.25 12.77
CA THR A 7 0.88 4.25 11.29
C THR A 7 2.29 4.06 10.74
N LEU A 8 3.29 4.70 11.34
CA LEU A 8 4.68 4.56 10.94
C LEU A 8 5.17 3.12 11.20
N SER A 9 4.95 2.58 12.39
CA SER A 9 5.33 1.21 12.73
C SER A 9 4.66 0.18 11.82
N ASP A 10 3.37 0.34 11.56
CA ASP A 10 2.62 -0.50 10.61
C ASP A 10 3.20 -0.41 9.19
N SER A 11 3.60 0.80 8.75
CA SER A 11 4.24 0.97 7.44
C SER A 11 5.61 0.27 7.35
N ILE A 12 6.42 0.32 8.41
CA ILE A 12 7.73 -0.35 8.41
C ILE A 12 7.54 -1.87 8.42
N LEU A 13 6.67 -2.39 9.28
CA LEU A 13 6.39 -3.82 9.37
C LEU A 13 5.84 -4.39 8.06
N ARG A 14 4.93 -3.66 7.40
CA ARG A 14 4.45 -4.05 6.08
C ARG A 14 5.56 -4.02 5.03
N ALA A 15 6.42 -3.00 5.01
CA ALA A 15 7.51 -2.92 4.05
C ALA A 15 8.50 -4.09 4.21
N LEU A 16 8.79 -4.48 5.46
CA LEU A 16 9.59 -5.66 5.77
C LEU A 16 8.89 -6.94 5.29
N ALA A 17 7.60 -7.10 5.57
CA ALA A 17 6.83 -8.26 5.10
C ALA A 17 6.80 -8.36 3.56
N MET A 18 6.67 -7.23 2.86
CA MET A 18 6.72 -7.18 1.41
C MET A 18 8.05 -7.67 0.86
N CYS A 19 9.16 -7.18 1.41
CA CYS A 19 10.49 -7.53 0.93
C CYS A 19 10.87 -8.95 1.32
N GLN A 20 10.79 -9.29 2.61
CA GLN A 20 11.29 -10.57 3.15
C GLN A 20 10.37 -11.75 2.83
N SER A 21 9.06 -11.59 3.05
CA SER A 21 8.11 -12.70 2.87
C SER A 21 7.50 -12.72 1.47
N GLY A 22 7.26 -11.55 0.89
CA GLY A 22 6.69 -11.44 -0.46
C GLY A 22 7.71 -11.69 -1.56
N ILE A 23 8.74 -10.84 -1.64
CA ILE A 23 9.68 -10.81 -2.76
C ILE A 23 10.78 -11.87 -2.61
N ASP A 24 11.45 -11.88 -1.46
CA ASP A 24 12.53 -12.83 -1.17
C ASP A 24 11.96 -14.25 -0.99
N GLY A 25 10.70 -14.37 -0.52
CA GLY A 25 9.96 -15.63 -0.49
C GLY A 25 9.73 -16.24 -1.87
N VAL A 26 9.46 -15.43 -2.90
CA VAL A 26 9.37 -15.92 -4.29
C VAL A 26 10.75 -16.34 -4.81
N THR A 27 11.80 -15.61 -4.44
CA THR A 27 13.18 -15.89 -4.89
C THR A 27 13.73 -17.19 -4.30
N SER A 28 13.40 -17.46 -3.03
CA SER A 28 13.81 -18.69 -2.32
C SER A 28 12.96 -19.91 -2.65
N ASN A 29 11.85 -19.74 -3.38
CA ASN A 29 10.97 -20.85 -3.74
C ASN A 29 11.55 -21.65 -4.93
N PRO A 30 11.83 -22.95 -4.76
CA PRO A 30 12.42 -23.80 -5.80
C PRO A 30 11.52 -23.96 -7.05
N ALA A 31 10.20 -23.75 -6.93
CA ALA A 31 9.26 -23.88 -8.05
C ALA A 31 9.15 -22.63 -8.94
N LEU A 32 9.43 -21.44 -8.40
CA LEU A 32 9.28 -20.16 -9.13
C LEU A 32 10.62 -19.63 -9.64
N GLY A 33 11.69 -19.74 -8.86
CA GLY A 33 13.03 -19.28 -9.25
C GLY A 33 13.19 -17.74 -9.29
N PRO A 34 14.43 -17.26 -9.44
CA PRO A 34 14.79 -15.86 -9.21
C PRO A 34 14.31 -14.88 -10.28
N ASN A 35 13.97 -15.34 -11.49
CA ASN A 35 13.67 -14.47 -12.64
C ASN A 35 12.17 -14.16 -12.82
N LYS A 36 11.32 -14.55 -11.86
CA LYS A 36 9.87 -14.31 -11.94
C LYS A 36 9.50 -12.95 -11.35
N TYR A 37 9.89 -11.88 -12.04
CA TYR A 37 9.65 -10.50 -11.61
C TYR A 37 8.17 -10.19 -11.35
N VAL A 38 7.27 -10.68 -12.21
CA VAL A 38 5.82 -10.48 -12.02
C VAL A 38 5.33 -11.15 -10.73
N ALA A 39 5.80 -12.36 -10.45
CA ALA A 39 5.44 -13.07 -9.21
C ALA A 39 5.97 -12.33 -7.97
N LYS A 40 7.22 -11.83 -8.01
CA LYS A 40 7.78 -10.99 -6.95
C LYS A 40 6.93 -9.74 -6.70
N VAL A 41 6.52 -9.05 -7.77
CA VAL A 41 5.69 -7.85 -7.67
C VAL A 41 4.30 -8.16 -7.10
N LEU A 42 3.67 -9.25 -7.53
CA LEU A 42 2.36 -9.66 -7.02
C LEU A 42 2.43 -10.09 -5.55
N CYS A 43 3.36 -10.98 -5.20
CA CYS A 43 3.53 -11.48 -3.84
C CYS A 43 3.95 -10.37 -2.87
N GLY A 44 4.85 -9.47 -3.28
CA GLY A 44 5.20 -8.28 -2.50
C GLY A 44 3.99 -7.37 -2.29
N THR A 45 3.24 -7.04 -3.35
CA THR A 45 2.04 -6.19 -3.23
C THR A 45 1.01 -6.81 -2.29
N LEU A 46 0.74 -8.12 -2.42
CA LEU A 46 -0.19 -8.86 -1.57
C LEU A 46 0.28 -8.93 -0.12
N ALA A 47 1.58 -9.08 0.15
CA ALA A 47 2.11 -9.01 1.50
C ALA A 47 1.94 -7.61 2.14
N GLY A 48 1.97 -6.55 1.33
CA GLY A 48 1.77 -5.17 1.80
C GLY A 48 0.30 -4.81 2.07
N CYS A 49 -0.61 -5.14 1.13
CA CYS A 49 -2.02 -4.74 1.23
C CYS A 49 -2.98 -5.86 1.66
N GLY A 50 -2.48 -7.08 1.91
CA GLY A 50 -3.29 -8.28 2.14
C GLY A 50 -4.26 -8.18 3.31
N GLY A 51 -3.86 -7.52 4.41
CA GLY A 51 -4.74 -7.34 5.57
C GLY A 51 -6.03 -6.59 5.23
N GLY A 52 -5.95 -5.56 4.37
CA GLY A 52 -7.13 -4.84 3.90
C GLY A 52 -8.03 -5.69 2.98
N LEU A 53 -7.43 -6.59 2.22
CA LEU A 53 -8.15 -7.52 1.33
C LEU A 53 -8.96 -8.52 2.15
N TRP A 54 -8.39 -9.10 3.21
CA TRP A 54 -9.11 -10.01 4.11
C TRP A 54 -10.25 -9.31 4.85
N ILE A 55 -10.01 -8.09 5.36
CA ILE A 55 -11.03 -7.31 6.07
C ILE A 55 -12.24 -7.02 5.17
N ASP A 56 -12.01 -6.64 3.91
CA ASP A 56 -13.06 -6.28 2.96
C ASP A 56 -13.80 -7.51 2.42
N THR A 57 -13.08 -8.61 2.17
CA THR A 57 -13.66 -9.87 1.67
C THR A 57 -14.61 -10.51 2.68
N PHE A 58 -14.24 -10.52 3.96
CA PHE A 58 -15.04 -11.15 5.02
C PHE A 58 -15.90 -10.16 5.83
N ARG A 59 -15.83 -8.87 5.51
CA ARG A 59 -16.50 -7.79 6.25
C ARG A 59 -16.24 -7.87 7.76
N LEU A 60 -15.00 -8.15 8.17
CA LEU A 60 -14.63 -8.40 9.57
C LEU A 60 -14.88 -7.20 10.51
N THR A 61 -15.09 -6.01 9.95
CA THR A 61 -15.47 -4.81 10.70
C THR A 61 -16.97 -4.73 11.03
N HIS A 62 -17.79 -5.63 10.50
CA HIS A 62 -19.23 -5.70 10.77
C HIS A 62 -19.56 -6.89 11.67
N SER A 63 -20.61 -6.77 12.49
CA SER A 63 -21.10 -7.85 13.36
C SER A 63 -21.64 -9.05 12.57
N ASN A 64 -22.13 -8.82 11.35
CA ASN A 64 -22.57 -9.86 10.44
C ASN A 64 -21.48 -10.15 9.42
N TRP A 65 -20.79 -11.28 9.59
CA TRP A 65 -19.77 -11.73 8.66
C TRP A 65 -20.45 -12.24 7.40
N SER A 66 -20.07 -11.70 6.26
CA SER A 66 -20.62 -12.08 4.96
C SER A 66 -19.53 -11.98 3.93
N PHE A 67 -19.43 -13.01 3.09
CA PHE A 67 -18.53 -13.00 1.95
C PHE A 67 -19.03 -11.97 0.93
N SER A 68 -18.23 -10.94 0.69
CA SER A 68 -18.52 -9.94 -0.33
C SER A 68 -17.36 -9.84 -1.30
N THR A 69 -17.68 -9.56 -2.55
CA THR A 69 -16.69 -9.24 -3.57
C THR A 69 -15.87 -8.04 -3.09
N PRO A 70 -14.54 -8.19 -2.91
CA PRO A 70 -13.73 -7.11 -2.37
C PRO A 70 -13.76 -5.91 -3.32
N ARG A 71 -14.02 -4.72 -2.78
CA ARG A 71 -14.04 -3.42 -3.47
C ARG A 71 -12.72 -3.11 -4.18
N LEU A 72 -11.65 -3.79 -3.79
CA LEU A 72 -10.34 -3.76 -4.44
C LEU A 72 -10.37 -4.18 -5.93
N LEU A 73 -11.33 -5.02 -6.33
CA LEU A 73 -11.54 -5.38 -7.74
C LEU A 73 -12.25 -4.29 -8.54
N HIS A 74 -12.90 -3.35 -7.85
CA HIS A 74 -13.62 -2.24 -8.47
C HIS A 74 -12.79 -0.96 -8.56
N ALA A 75 -11.96 -0.70 -7.55
CA ALA A 75 -11.05 0.44 -7.53
C ALA A 75 -9.79 0.12 -6.72
N ALA A 76 -8.62 0.37 -7.31
CA ALA A 76 -7.35 0.18 -6.62
C ALA A 76 -7.23 1.15 -5.44
N SER A 77 -7.17 0.60 -4.21
CA SER A 77 -7.01 1.39 -3.00
C SER A 77 -5.65 2.09 -2.96
N ILE A 78 -5.54 3.17 -2.17
CA ILE A 78 -4.25 3.85 -1.97
C ILE A 78 -3.22 2.87 -1.39
N ASP A 79 -3.63 1.98 -0.48
CA ASP A 79 -2.73 0.98 0.12
C ASP A 79 -2.18 0.01 -0.92
N MET A 80 -3.01 -0.42 -1.88
CA MET A 80 -2.57 -1.31 -2.95
C MET A 80 -1.62 -0.58 -3.90
N LYS A 81 -1.90 0.68 -4.24
CA LYS A 81 -1.01 1.50 -5.09
C LYS A 81 0.35 1.72 -4.42
N THR A 82 0.38 2.09 -3.14
CA THR A 82 1.63 2.34 -2.41
C THR A 82 2.41 1.05 -2.22
N SER A 83 1.74 -0.07 -1.95
CA SER A 83 2.38 -1.39 -1.84
C SER A 83 2.95 -1.83 -3.19
N PHE A 84 2.22 -1.62 -4.28
CA PHE A 84 2.67 -1.93 -5.63
C PHE A 84 3.90 -1.11 -6.01
N THR A 85 3.86 0.21 -5.83
CA THR A 85 4.99 1.09 -6.17
C THR A 85 6.23 0.78 -5.32
N SER A 86 6.07 0.53 -4.02
CA SER A 86 7.19 0.20 -3.13
C SER A 86 7.80 -1.18 -3.46
N THR A 87 6.97 -2.16 -3.82
CA THR A 87 7.42 -3.48 -4.30
C THR A 87 8.16 -3.35 -5.62
N LEU A 88 7.61 -2.58 -6.57
CA LEU A 88 8.21 -2.37 -7.88
C LEU A 88 9.59 -1.70 -7.75
N PHE A 89 9.69 -0.69 -6.88
CA PHE A 89 10.97 -0.05 -6.56
C PHE A 89 11.97 -1.06 -6.01
N TYR A 90 11.59 -1.88 -5.02
CA TYR A 90 12.50 -2.87 -4.44
C TYR A 90 13.01 -3.86 -5.49
N VAL A 91 12.09 -4.42 -6.30
CA VAL A 91 12.45 -5.38 -7.34
C VAL A 91 13.37 -4.73 -8.37
N ALA A 92 13.07 -3.52 -8.82
CA ALA A 92 13.91 -2.81 -9.79
C ALA A 92 15.31 -2.49 -9.21
N ALA A 93 15.39 -2.04 -7.96
CA ALA A 93 16.63 -1.65 -7.31
C ALA A 93 17.55 -2.83 -6.94
N THR A 94 16.98 -4.03 -6.76
CA THR A 94 17.72 -5.25 -6.40
C THR A 94 18.01 -6.16 -7.59
N SER A 95 17.44 -5.87 -8.77
CA SER A 95 17.61 -6.69 -9.97
C SER A 95 18.76 -6.17 -10.83
N PRO A 96 19.83 -6.97 -11.05
CA PRO A 96 21.00 -6.53 -11.81
C PRO A 96 20.68 -6.19 -13.27
N GLU A 97 19.72 -6.89 -13.88
CA GLU A 97 19.29 -6.61 -15.26
C GLU A 97 18.67 -5.22 -15.42
N PHE A 98 17.82 -4.82 -14.45
CA PHE A 98 17.18 -3.50 -14.45
C PHE A 98 18.20 -2.39 -14.14
N CYS A 99 19.08 -2.61 -13.18
CA CYS A 99 20.15 -1.68 -12.83
C CYS A 99 21.11 -1.46 -14.01
N HIS A 100 21.51 -2.53 -14.71
CA HIS A 100 22.34 -2.43 -15.91
C HIS A 100 21.64 -1.66 -17.03
N TRP A 101 20.35 -1.91 -17.25
CA TRP A 101 19.55 -1.16 -18.24
C TRP A 101 19.43 0.33 -17.90
N LEU A 102 19.32 0.68 -16.62
CA LEU A 102 19.25 2.08 -16.15
C LEU A 102 20.63 2.75 -15.99
N GLY A 103 21.73 2.01 -16.11
CA GLY A 103 23.08 2.51 -15.81
C GLY A 103 23.29 2.86 -14.34
N LEU A 104 22.53 2.27 -13.42
CA LEU A 104 22.59 2.52 -11.98
C LEU A 104 23.30 1.36 -11.25
N PRO A 105 23.99 1.62 -10.13
CA PRO A 105 24.55 0.55 -9.31
C PRO A 105 23.42 -0.26 -8.66
N VAL A 106 23.62 -1.58 -8.53
CA VAL A 106 22.69 -2.46 -7.81
C VAL A 106 22.69 -2.08 -6.33
N LEU A 107 21.52 -1.80 -5.77
CA LEU A 107 21.41 -1.48 -4.35
C LEU A 107 21.51 -2.75 -3.50
N GLU A 108 22.20 -2.63 -2.36
CA GLU A 108 22.17 -3.68 -1.35
C GLU A 108 20.73 -3.88 -0.83
N PRO A 109 20.28 -5.14 -0.60
CA PRO A 109 18.90 -5.43 -0.18
C PRO A 109 18.45 -4.64 1.05
N LYS A 110 19.33 -4.41 2.03
CA LYS A 110 19.02 -3.61 3.23
C LYS A 110 18.72 -2.15 2.91
N VAL A 111 19.48 -1.57 1.98
CA VAL A 111 19.31 -0.17 1.55
C VAL A 111 18.04 -0.05 0.72
N ALA A 112 17.79 -0.99 -0.19
CA ALA A 112 16.55 -1.06 -0.95
C ALA A 112 15.31 -1.21 -0.04
N GLN A 113 15.39 -2.06 0.99
CA GLN A 113 14.34 -2.22 2.01
C GLN A 113 14.05 -0.90 2.74
N ALA A 114 15.09 -0.18 3.16
CA ALA A 114 14.92 1.11 3.85
C ALA A 114 14.21 2.14 2.95
N TRP A 115 14.60 2.24 1.69
CA TRP A 115 13.94 3.13 0.73
C TRP A 115 12.51 2.71 0.42
N SER A 116 12.23 1.41 0.30
CA SER A 116 10.87 0.88 0.16
C SER A 116 9.99 1.22 1.36
N ALA A 117 10.54 1.17 2.58
CA ALA A 117 9.84 1.59 3.80
C ALA A 117 9.53 3.10 3.76
N VAL A 118 10.49 3.94 3.39
CA VAL A 118 10.28 5.40 3.23
C VAL A 118 9.18 5.69 2.21
N LEU A 119 9.23 5.04 1.04
CA LEU A 119 8.21 5.18 0.01
C LEU A 119 6.82 4.80 0.55
N MET A 120 6.73 3.72 1.32
CA MET A 120 5.45 3.28 1.84
C MET A 120 4.92 4.18 2.97
N SER A 121 5.80 4.64 3.88
CA SER A 121 5.44 5.62 4.90
C SER A 121 4.94 6.91 4.27
N SER A 122 5.59 7.39 3.20
CA SER A 122 5.14 8.58 2.47
C SER A 122 3.76 8.37 1.83
N GLY A 123 3.51 7.18 1.29
CA GLY A 123 2.21 6.77 0.75
C GLY A 123 1.08 6.79 1.80
N PHE A 124 1.34 6.31 3.01
CA PHE A 124 0.35 6.33 4.10
C PHE A 124 0.16 7.72 4.71
N ALA A 125 1.21 8.54 4.76
CA ALA A 125 1.09 9.95 5.11
C ALA A 125 0.19 10.68 4.08
N TYR A 126 0.39 10.40 2.79
CA TYR A 126 -0.47 10.92 1.73
C TYR A 126 -1.92 10.47 1.87
N LYS A 127 -2.17 9.18 2.11
CA LYS A 127 -3.52 8.65 2.40
C LYS A 127 -4.19 9.41 3.55
N SER A 128 -3.45 9.65 4.64
CA SER A 128 -3.95 10.37 5.81
C SER A 128 -4.30 11.82 5.46
N TYR A 129 -3.49 12.46 4.63
CA TYR A 129 -3.74 13.81 4.14
C TYR A 129 -4.98 13.88 3.26
N VAL A 130 -5.11 13.00 2.26
CA VAL A 130 -6.27 12.91 1.36
C VAL A 130 -7.57 12.72 2.15
N LYS A 131 -7.58 11.78 3.12
CA LYS A 131 -8.76 11.53 3.95
C LYS A 131 -9.19 12.75 4.78
N ARG A 132 -8.22 13.54 5.29
CA ARG A 132 -8.51 14.79 6.00
C ARG A 132 -9.09 15.84 5.05
N TRP A 133 -8.59 15.90 3.83
CA TRP A 133 -9.07 16.84 2.82
C TRP A 133 -10.50 16.51 2.36
N GLU A 134 -10.81 15.25 2.09
CA GLU A 134 -12.16 14.79 1.75
C GLU A 134 -13.20 15.13 2.83
N ARG A 135 -12.84 14.94 4.11
CA ARG A 135 -13.71 15.35 5.24
C ARG A 135 -14.01 16.84 5.21
N ARG A 136 -12.99 17.68 5.05
CA ARG A 136 -13.18 19.15 4.97
C ARG A 136 -14.08 19.56 3.81
N ILE A 137 -13.94 18.93 2.64
CA ILE A 137 -14.82 19.20 1.49
C ILE A 137 -16.27 18.82 1.82
N LYS A 138 -16.48 17.67 2.47
CA LYS A 138 -17.81 17.23 2.87
C LYS A 138 -18.44 18.19 3.88
N ASP A 139 -17.69 18.57 4.91
CA ASP A 139 -18.15 19.52 5.93
C ASP A 139 -18.51 20.89 5.31
N LEU A 140 -17.71 21.36 4.34
CA LEU A 140 -17.99 22.58 3.60
C LEU A 140 -19.24 22.50 2.73
N LYS A 141 -19.52 21.35 2.12
CA LYS A 141 -20.77 21.13 1.35
C LYS A 141 -21.99 21.15 2.27
N GLU A 142 -21.93 20.41 3.39
CA GLU A 142 -23.02 20.37 4.37
C GLU A 142 -23.28 21.76 4.99
N GLN A 143 -22.25 22.57 5.21
CA GLN A 143 -22.42 23.96 5.66
C GLN A 143 -23.06 24.85 4.60
N LYS A 144 -22.69 24.70 3.32
CA LYS A 144 -23.29 25.47 2.22
C LYS A 144 -24.77 25.11 2.03
N GLU A 145 -25.12 23.83 2.09
CA GLU A 145 -26.52 23.37 1.98
C GLU A 145 -27.38 23.95 3.12
N LYS A 146 -26.91 23.88 4.37
CA LYS A 146 -27.59 24.50 5.52
C LYS A 146 -27.71 26.03 5.41
N ALA A 147 -26.73 26.69 4.79
CA ALA A 147 -26.76 28.14 4.57
C ALA A 147 -27.69 28.55 3.43
N SER A 148 -27.89 27.71 2.42
CA SER A 148 -28.89 27.94 1.37
C SER A 148 -30.31 27.73 1.89
N GLU A 149 -30.57 26.71 2.70
CA GLU A 149 -31.89 26.46 3.30
C GLU A 149 -32.35 27.62 4.19
N LYS A 150 -31.42 28.20 4.98
CA LYS A 150 -31.71 29.39 5.82
C LYS A 150 -31.93 30.69 5.07
N LYS A 151 -31.58 30.78 3.78
CA LYS A 151 -31.80 31.98 2.96
C LYS A 151 -33.11 31.95 2.17
N SER A 152 -33.77 30.79 2.14
CA SER A 152 -35.06 30.56 1.47
C SER A 152 -36.27 30.67 2.40
N GLU A 153 -36.04 30.85 3.71
CA GLU A 153 -37.04 31.27 4.71
C GLU A 153 -36.97 32.80 4.90
#